data_AF-A0A969L1J3-F1
#
_entry.id   AF-A0A969L1J3-F1
#
_cell.length_a   1.000
_cell.length_b   1.000
_cell.length_c   1.000
_cell.angle_alpha   90.00
_cell.angle_beta   90.00
_cell.angle_gamma   90.00
#
_symmetry.space_group_name_H-M   'P 1'
#
loop_
_entity.id
_entity.type
_entity.pdbx_description
1 polymer ?
#
loop_
_entity_poly.entity_id
_entity_poly.type
_entity_poly.pdbx_seq_one_letter_code
_entity_poly.pdbx_strand_id
1 'polypeptide(L)'
;MESKIAYIPMDRCLALSTGTSLPDRTQGSALFADISGFTPLTEAMLKAYGPRRGPEELTHELNRIYDALVSEVHRYGGSVIALSGDAVTCWLDGDDGRRATACGLDMQRAMAQFAALEIPGAGTVSLAMKAAVAVGPVRRFLVGDPEIQYIDVLAGATLDRMATAEHHATKGEVVVAPEVLAQLSHTLRVTAFRTDPDGQSFGVIGGLSQTILPQPWPNQEPSLTEEQVRPWLLPPVYERLHAGKGEFLAELRPAVVLFLSFDGIDFDEDERAGNKLDTYICWVQTILARYEGYLLQLTVGDKGSYLYTAFGAPIAHEDDTRRTVAAALELCNLPAALSFISNVKIGISQGQIYTGAYGGTMRRTYGVMGDDVNLAARLMQAAAPGQILVSANARQPIADSFSWDSLPPFKVKGKAEPVKVFSLNGPKERQAIHLQEPTYSLPMVGREAELNLIRQKLNQVLDGHGQIISIVAEAGMGKSRLMAEVIRLANDYQMVAYGGECQSYGTNITYLVWHSIWRGFFHLDSIREAPEQITQLEQQLKLIDPALAPRLPLLEVALNIPIPDNELTQSFDAKLRKSSLEA
;
A
#
# COMPACT_ATOMS: atom_id res chain seq x y z
N MET A 1 -2.73 -21.66 19.72
CA MET A 1 -2.68 -21.65 18.24
C MET A 1 -3.56 -20.50 17.81
N GLU A 2 -3.02 -19.50 17.11
CA GLU A 2 -3.79 -18.31 16.71
C GLU A 2 -4.92 -18.71 15.75
N SER A 3 -6.15 -18.28 16.04
CA SER A 3 -7.30 -18.61 15.21
C SER A 3 -7.31 -17.77 13.93
N LYS A 4 -7.17 -18.42 12.77
CA LYS A 4 -7.25 -17.77 11.45
C LYS A 4 -8.62 -17.11 11.22
N ILE A 5 -9.67 -17.63 11.87
CA ILE A 5 -11.04 -17.10 11.79
C ILE A 5 -11.15 -15.69 12.38
N ALA A 6 -10.26 -15.32 13.31
CA ALA A 6 -10.23 -13.96 13.87
C ALA A 6 -9.97 -12.88 12.81
N TYR A 7 -9.41 -13.23 11.64
CA TYR A 7 -9.20 -12.27 10.55
C TYR A 7 -10.48 -11.87 9.80
N ILE A 8 -11.59 -12.54 10.10
CA ILE A 8 -12.87 -12.37 9.44
C ILE A 8 -13.87 -11.73 10.43
N PRO A 9 -14.67 -10.73 10.02
CA PRO A 9 -15.74 -10.19 10.87
C PRO A 9 -16.71 -11.29 11.34
N MET A 10 -17.17 -11.23 12.60
CA MET A 10 -17.91 -12.34 13.23
C MET A 10 -19.23 -12.67 12.51
N ASP A 11 -19.98 -11.66 12.07
CA ASP A 11 -21.20 -11.84 11.28
C ASP A 11 -20.94 -12.55 9.94
N ARG A 12 -19.81 -12.22 9.30
CA ARG A 12 -19.34 -12.86 8.07
C ARG A 12 -18.92 -14.31 8.34
N CYS A 13 -18.24 -14.59 9.45
CA CYS A 13 -17.92 -15.97 9.87
C CYS A 13 -19.18 -16.81 10.01
N LEU A 14 -20.20 -16.28 10.71
CA LEU A 14 -21.47 -16.98 10.88
C LEU A 14 -22.15 -17.23 9.54
N ALA A 15 -22.25 -16.20 8.70
CA ALA A 15 -22.85 -16.33 7.37
C ALA A 15 -22.15 -17.40 6.51
N LEU A 16 -20.81 -17.41 6.49
CA LEU A 16 -20.02 -18.40 5.77
C LEU A 16 -20.21 -19.82 6.34
N SER A 17 -20.30 -19.96 7.66
CA SER A 17 -20.50 -21.24 8.33
C SER A 17 -21.87 -21.87 8.03
N THR A 18 -22.88 -21.04 7.75
CA THR A 18 -24.24 -21.47 7.37
C THR A 18 -24.44 -21.53 5.86
N GLY A 19 -23.41 -21.26 5.05
CA GLY A 19 -23.51 -21.25 3.58
C GLY A 19 -24.36 -20.11 3.02
N THR A 20 -24.52 -19.03 3.77
CA THR A 20 -25.31 -17.85 3.40
C THR A 20 -24.41 -16.65 3.07
N SER A 21 -24.86 -15.76 2.20
CA SER A 21 -24.20 -14.48 1.93
C SER A 21 -24.85 -13.35 2.73
N LEU A 22 -24.07 -12.39 3.21
CA LEU A 22 -24.64 -11.13 3.73
C LEU A 22 -25.22 -10.30 2.57
N PRO A 23 -26.35 -9.61 2.79
CA PRO A 23 -26.94 -8.75 1.78
C PRO A 23 -26.06 -7.53 1.48
N ASP A 24 -26.12 -7.04 0.24
CA ASP A 24 -25.48 -5.77 -0.16
C ASP A 24 -26.07 -4.61 0.65
N ARG A 25 -27.39 -4.39 0.56
CA ARG A 25 -28.09 -3.32 1.28
C ARG A 25 -28.54 -3.84 2.64
N THR A 26 -28.12 -3.15 3.70
CA THR A 26 -28.61 -3.39 5.06
C THR A 26 -28.90 -2.08 5.78
N GLN A 27 -29.65 -2.15 6.88
CA GLN A 27 -29.97 -1.04 7.74
C GLN A 27 -29.60 -1.37 9.18
N GLY A 28 -29.01 -0.42 9.88
CA GLY A 28 -28.52 -0.63 11.23
C GLY A 28 -27.76 0.57 11.76
N SER A 29 -26.86 0.29 12.71
CA SER A 29 -26.04 1.33 13.35
C SER A 29 -24.56 1.10 13.09
N ALA A 30 -23.89 2.16 12.66
CA ALA A 30 -22.44 2.23 12.59
C ALA A 30 -21.90 2.84 13.88
N LEU A 31 -20.91 2.19 14.49
CA LEU A 31 -20.22 2.65 15.68
C LEU A 31 -18.73 2.74 15.37
N PHE A 32 -18.16 3.93 15.51
CA PHE A 32 -16.72 4.16 15.40
C PHE A 32 -16.16 4.47 16.77
N ALA A 33 -15.06 3.83 17.14
CA ALA A 33 -14.34 4.09 18.37
C ALA A 33 -12.88 4.40 18.06
N ASP A 34 -12.40 5.54 18.54
CA ASP A 34 -11.01 5.99 18.38
C ASP A 34 -10.31 6.03 19.75
N ILE A 35 -9.16 5.36 19.85
CA ILE A 35 -8.37 5.26 21.07
C ILE A 35 -7.40 6.43 21.14
N SER A 36 -7.78 7.46 21.89
CA SER A 36 -6.94 8.63 22.14
C SER A 36 -5.80 8.31 23.12
N GLY A 37 -4.57 8.67 22.73
CA GLY A 37 -3.37 8.52 23.57
C GLY A 37 -2.39 7.44 23.09
N PHE A 38 -2.61 6.90 21.90
CA PHE A 38 -1.77 5.86 21.29
C PHE A 38 -0.35 6.34 20.96
N THR A 39 -0.17 7.52 20.33
CA THR A 39 1.18 8.02 20.01
C THR A 39 2.06 8.19 21.27
N PRO A 40 1.57 8.82 22.36
CA PRO A 40 2.29 8.83 23.64
C PRO A 40 2.63 7.44 24.17
N LEU A 41 1.74 6.45 24.01
CA LEU A 41 1.99 5.06 24.41
C LEU A 41 3.15 4.46 23.61
N THR A 42 3.15 4.60 22.28
CA THR A 42 4.22 4.13 21.41
C THR A 42 5.57 4.75 21.77
N GLU A 43 5.61 6.07 21.95
CA GLU A 43 6.84 6.78 22.36
C GLU A 43 7.35 6.31 23.72
N ALA A 44 6.44 6.12 24.70
CA ALA A 44 6.80 5.66 26.03
C ALA A 44 7.31 4.21 26.03
N MET A 45 6.69 3.31 25.26
CA MET A 45 7.13 1.92 25.12
C MET A 45 8.52 1.84 24.45
N LEU A 46 8.75 2.62 23.40
CA LEU A 46 10.06 2.71 22.75
C LEU A 46 11.13 3.26 23.68
N LYS A 47 10.80 4.26 24.50
CA LYS A 47 11.73 4.82 25.48
C LYS A 47 12.07 3.83 26.60
N ALA A 48 11.09 3.08 27.09
CA ALA A 48 11.23 2.16 28.20
C ALA A 48 11.99 0.87 27.81
N TYR A 49 11.64 0.29 26.66
CA TYR A 49 12.09 -1.05 26.27
C TYR A 49 13.02 -1.05 25.06
N GLY A 50 13.30 0.12 24.48
CA GLY A 50 14.14 0.28 23.31
C GLY A 50 13.45 -0.18 22.02
N PRO A 51 14.15 -0.06 20.87
CA PRO A 51 13.58 -0.31 19.55
C PRO A 51 13.30 -1.79 19.26
N ARG A 52 13.83 -2.73 20.05
CA ARG A 52 13.60 -4.17 19.85
C ARG A 52 12.39 -4.67 20.63
N ARG A 53 12.33 -4.43 21.95
CA ARG A 53 11.22 -4.91 22.81
C ARG A 53 10.02 -3.97 22.86
N GLY A 54 10.21 -2.65 22.67
CA GLY A 54 9.11 -1.68 22.74
C GLY A 54 7.92 -2.02 21.84
N PRO A 55 8.13 -2.42 20.58
CA PRO A 55 7.04 -2.82 19.67
C PRO A 55 6.28 -4.09 20.10
N GLU A 56 6.98 -5.06 20.67
CA GLU A 56 6.39 -6.32 21.17
C GLU A 56 5.46 -6.03 22.36
N GLU A 57 5.95 -5.24 23.32
CA GLU A 57 5.16 -4.81 24.50
C GLU A 57 3.99 -3.91 24.11
N LEU A 58 4.19 -3.02 23.13
CA LEU A 58 3.10 -2.21 22.56
C LEU A 58 2.00 -3.13 22.01
N THR A 59 2.37 -4.12 21.19
CA THR A 59 1.41 -5.05 20.58
C THR A 59 0.65 -5.86 21.64
N HIS A 60 1.35 -6.26 22.70
CA HIS A 60 0.72 -6.95 23.82
C HIS A 60 -0.38 -6.08 24.48
N GLU A 61 -0.07 -4.83 24.80
CA GLU A 61 -1.04 -3.90 25.39
C GLU A 61 -2.18 -3.56 24.42
N LEU A 62 -1.90 -3.40 23.13
CA LEU A 62 -2.93 -3.18 22.11
C LEU A 62 -3.89 -4.34 21.99
N ASN A 63 -3.38 -5.58 21.98
CA ASN A 63 -4.24 -6.75 21.93
C ASN A 63 -5.17 -6.83 23.15
N ARG A 64 -4.69 -6.48 24.36
CA ARG A 64 -5.53 -6.41 25.57
C ARG A 64 -6.63 -5.35 25.45
N ILE A 65 -6.30 -4.19 24.89
CA ILE A 65 -7.28 -3.12 24.67
C ILE A 65 -8.32 -3.57 23.65
N TYR A 66 -7.90 -4.11 22.50
CA TYR A 66 -8.82 -4.59 21.48
C TYR A 66 -9.68 -5.75 21.99
N ASP A 67 -9.15 -6.69 22.76
CA ASP A 67 -9.95 -7.76 23.36
C ASP A 67 -11.08 -7.20 24.22
N ALA A 68 -10.81 -6.17 25.05
CA ALA A 68 -11.84 -5.53 25.86
C ALA A 68 -12.90 -4.83 25.01
N LEU A 69 -12.49 -4.11 23.96
CA LEU A 69 -13.40 -3.40 23.05
C LEU A 69 -14.25 -4.35 22.21
N VAL A 70 -13.61 -5.33 21.56
CA VAL A 70 -14.28 -6.34 20.71
C VAL A 70 -15.25 -7.19 21.53
N SER A 71 -14.90 -7.51 22.79
CA SER A 71 -15.79 -8.24 23.70
C SER A 71 -17.11 -7.49 23.92
N GLU A 72 -17.06 -6.17 24.17
CA GLU A 72 -18.29 -5.38 24.32
C GLU A 72 -19.08 -5.30 23.01
N VAL A 73 -18.41 -5.11 21.87
CA VAL A 73 -19.08 -5.13 20.55
C VAL A 73 -19.82 -6.46 20.33
N HIS A 74 -19.16 -7.58 20.58
CA HIS A 74 -19.76 -8.91 20.44
C HIS A 74 -20.88 -9.17 21.46
N ARG A 75 -20.77 -8.61 22.67
CA ARG A 75 -21.80 -8.69 23.72
C ARG A 75 -23.11 -8.01 23.31
N TYR A 76 -23.03 -6.99 22.48
CA TYR A 76 -24.19 -6.30 21.90
C TYR A 76 -24.61 -6.85 20.52
N GLY A 77 -23.97 -7.93 20.04
CA GLY A 77 -24.28 -8.54 18.75
C GLY A 77 -23.79 -7.72 17.56
N GLY A 78 -22.80 -6.86 17.79
CA GLY A 78 -22.11 -6.12 16.74
C GLY A 78 -20.95 -6.92 16.16
N SER A 79 -20.57 -6.55 14.93
CA SER A 79 -19.40 -7.09 14.25
C SER A 79 -18.36 -5.99 14.07
N VAL A 80 -17.09 -6.31 14.32
CA VAL A 80 -15.96 -5.41 14.05
C VAL A 80 -15.53 -5.59 12.60
N ILE A 81 -15.85 -4.60 11.77
CA ILE A 81 -15.61 -4.65 10.32
C ILE A 81 -14.14 -4.36 10.04
N ALA A 82 -13.61 -3.26 10.57
CA ALA A 82 -12.25 -2.81 10.33
C ALA A 82 -11.54 -2.39 11.62
N LEU A 83 -10.24 -2.68 11.66
CA LEU A 83 -9.28 -2.17 12.65
C LEU A 83 -8.29 -1.29 11.89
N SER A 84 -8.18 -0.02 12.28
CA SER A 84 -7.44 1.01 11.54
C SER A 84 -6.50 1.73 12.49
N GLY A 85 -5.29 1.22 12.70
CA GLY A 85 -4.32 1.89 13.57
C GLY A 85 -4.77 1.88 15.04
N ASP A 86 -5.39 2.97 15.49
CA ASP A 86 -5.96 3.21 16.83
C ASP A 86 -7.49 3.25 16.85
N ALA A 87 -8.14 3.01 15.70
CA ALA A 87 -9.60 3.05 15.57
C ALA A 87 -10.24 1.69 15.25
N VAL A 88 -11.51 1.56 15.64
CA VAL A 88 -12.36 0.39 15.44
C VAL A 88 -13.66 0.83 14.77
N THR A 89 -13.97 0.24 13.62
CA THR A 89 -15.26 0.43 12.92
C THR A 89 -16.14 -0.80 13.13
N CYS A 90 -17.31 -0.59 13.71
CA CYS A 90 -18.26 -1.63 14.08
C CYS A 90 -19.59 -1.44 13.34
N TRP A 91 -20.28 -2.56 13.09
CA TRP A 91 -21.62 -2.59 12.53
C TRP A 91 -22.56 -3.41 13.42
N LEU A 92 -23.73 -2.84 13.73
CA LEU A 92 -24.81 -3.52 14.45
C LEU A 92 -26.02 -3.61 13.54
N ASP A 93 -26.21 -4.79 12.94
CA ASP A 93 -27.25 -5.05 11.95
C ASP A 93 -28.66 -4.97 12.57
N GLY A 94 -29.57 -4.26 11.90
CA GLY A 94 -30.94 -4.03 12.36
C GLY A 94 -31.07 -3.14 13.61
N ASP A 95 -30.00 -2.51 14.09
CA ASP A 95 -30.04 -1.64 15.26
C ASP A 95 -30.65 -0.26 14.95
N ASP A 96 -31.46 0.25 15.89
CA ASP A 96 -32.09 1.57 15.84
C ASP A 96 -31.26 2.68 16.52
N GLY A 97 -30.00 2.37 16.85
CA GLY A 97 -29.06 3.24 17.57
C GLY A 97 -28.98 2.94 19.07
N ARG A 98 -29.95 2.20 19.64
CA ARG A 98 -29.96 1.91 21.09
C ARG A 98 -28.82 0.98 21.50
N ARG A 99 -28.62 -0.15 20.79
CA ARG A 99 -27.55 -1.09 21.14
C ARG A 99 -26.20 -0.48 20.85
N ALA A 100 -26.04 0.22 19.73
CA ALA A 100 -24.79 0.88 19.37
C ALA A 100 -24.38 1.95 20.38
N THR A 101 -25.33 2.78 20.85
CA THR A 101 -25.05 3.79 21.89
C THR A 101 -24.73 3.14 23.23
N ALA A 102 -25.48 2.09 23.63
CA ALA A 102 -25.17 1.33 24.85
C ALA A 102 -23.78 0.68 24.79
N CYS A 103 -23.46 0.07 23.65
CA CYS A 103 -22.15 -0.51 23.35
C CYS A 103 -21.03 0.51 23.47
N GLY A 104 -21.17 1.69 22.85
CA GLY A 104 -20.17 2.76 22.95
C GLY A 104 -19.92 3.23 24.39
N LEU A 105 -20.98 3.34 25.21
CA LEU A 105 -20.85 3.69 26.63
C LEU A 105 -20.18 2.58 27.44
N ASP A 106 -20.47 1.31 27.16
CA ASP A 106 -19.85 0.18 27.86
C ASP A 106 -18.41 -0.05 27.42
N MET A 107 -18.07 0.13 26.14
CA MET A 107 -16.70 0.19 25.66
C MET A 107 -15.90 1.28 26.38
N GLN A 108 -16.50 2.46 26.60
CA GLN A 108 -15.86 3.54 27.36
C GLN A 108 -15.61 3.14 28.82
N ARG A 109 -16.55 2.45 29.46
CA ARG A 109 -16.36 1.92 30.83
C ARG A 109 -15.28 0.85 30.87
N ALA A 110 -15.25 -0.05 29.88
CA ALA A 110 -14.22 -1.08 29.76
C ALA A 110 -12.82 -0.46 29.57
N MET A 111 -12.73 0.71 28.92
CA MET A 111 -11.49 1.47 28.79
C MET A 111 -10.97 2.08 30.10
N ALA A 112 -11.78 2.17 31.15
CA ALA A 112 -11.35 2.73 32.44
C ALA A 112 -10.18 1.95 33.07
N GLN A 113 -10.06 0.64 32.80
CA GLN A 113 -8.94 -0.17 33.27
C GLN A 113 -7.60 0.20 32.61
N PHE A 114 -7.64 0.90 31.47
CA PHE A 114 -6.46 1.36 30.73
C PHE A 114 -6.24 2.88 30.87
N ALA A 115 -7.01 3.54 31.74
CA ALA A 115 -6.98 5.01 31.87
C ALA A 115 -5.65 5.55 32.41
N ALA A 116 -4.88 4.71 33.10
CA ALA A 116 -3.55 5.01 33.63
C ALA A 116 -2.65 3.76 33.52
N LEU A 117 -1.87 3.69 32.44
CA LEU A 117 -0.88 2.63 32.24
C LEU A 117 0.47 3.08 32.79
N GLU A 118 1.01 2.34 33.75
CA GLU A 118 2.36 2.58 34.26
C GLU A 118 3.40 1.91 33.36
N ILE A 119 4.25 2.74 32.74
CA ILE A 119 5.30 2.27 31.86
C ILE A 119 6.65 2.43 32.57
N PRO A 120 7.40 1.34 32.81
CA PRO A 120 8.68 1.39 33.49
C PRO A 120 9.64 2.42 32.86
N GLY A 121 10.07 3.41 33.64
CA GLY A 121 11.03 4.43 33.17
C GLY A 121 10.46 5.49 32.21
N ALA A 122 9.21 5.39 31.79
CA ALA A 122 8.54 6.38 30.92
C ALA A 122 7.37 7.10 31.60
N GLY A 123 6.93 6.65 32.78
CA GLY A 123 5.87 7.29 33.56
C GLY A 123 4.48 6.74 33.23
N THR A 124 3.44 7.45 33.66
CA THR A 124 2.05 7.05 33.44
C THR A 124 1.52 7.63 32.12
N VAL A 125 1.01 6.76 31.25
CA VAL A 125 0.31 7.16 30.02
C VAL A 125 -1.18 6.99 30.22
N SER A 126 -1.96 8.02 29.87
CA SER A 126 -3.41 7.99 29.99
C SER A 126 -4.09 7.76 28.65
N LEU A 127 -4.74 6.62 28.51
CA LEU A 127 -5.59 6.30 27.37
C LEU A 127 -7.04 6.63 27.69
N ALA A 128 -7.78 7.05 26.67
CA ALA A 128 -9.24 7.02 26.72
C ALA A 128 -9.78 6.81 25.31
N MET A 129 -11.07 6.53 25.22
CA MET A 129 -11.75 6.31 23.96
C MET A 129 -12.78 7.41 23.74
N LYS A 130 -12.87 7.88 22.50
CA LYS A 130 -14.04 8.61 22.01
C LYS A 130 -14.78 7.73 21.02
N ALA A 131 -16.09 7.86 20.97
CA ALA A 131 -16.91 7.07 20.05
C ALA A 131 -17.99 7.91 19.39
N ALA A 132 -18.39 7.48 18.19
CA ALA A 132 -19.43 8.09 17.39
C ALA A 132 -20.42 7.02 16.90
N VAL A 133 -21.71 7.34 16.95
CA VAL A 133 -22.79 6.45 16.49
C VAL A 133 -23.64 7.16 15.44
N ALA A 134 -23.87 6.49 14.32
CA ALA A 134 -24.85 6.89 13.31
C ALA A 134 -25.78 5.73 12.97
N VAL A 135 -26.99 6.05 12.50
CA VAL A 135 -28.01 5.07 12.12
C VAL A 135 -28.40 5.31 10.68
N GLY A 136 -28.62 4.23 9.92
CA GLY A 136 -29.15 4.37 8.57
C GLY A 136 -28.87 3.18 7.68
N PRO A 137 -29.21 3.31 6.39
CA PRO A 137 -28.84 2.33 5.39
C PRO A 137 -27.33 2.39 5.12
N VAL A 138 -26.76 1.24 4.81
CA VAL A 138 -25.40 1.09 4.31
C VAL A 138 -25.39 0.04 3.21
N ARG A 139 -24.34 0.08 2.41
CA ARG A 139 -24.00 -0.99 1.49
C ARG A 139 -22.77 -1.73 1.96
N ARG A 140 -22.78 -3.04 1.78
CA ARG A 140 -21.72 -3.93 2.22
C ARG A 140 -21.22 -4.76 1.05
N PHE A 141 -19.98 -4.50 0.64
CA PHE A 141 -19.36 -5.14 -0.50
C PHE A 141 -18.29 -6.13 -0.04
N LEU A 142 -18.17 -7.22 -0.79
CA LEU A 142 -17.01 -8.11 -0.74
C LEU A 142 -16.22 -7.86 -2.02
N VAL A 143 -14.98 -7.39 -1.89
CA VAL A 143 -14.15 -7.02 -3.03
C VAL A 143 -12.77 -7.65 -2.97
N GLY A 144 -12.16 -7.85 -4.13
CA GLY A 144 -10.78 -8.33 -4.27
C GLY A 144 -10.68 -9.74 -4.85
N ASP A 145 -9.48 -10.07 -5.30
CA ASP A 145 -9.16 -11.35 -5.93
C ASP A 145 -9.02 -12.44 -4.84
N PRO A 146 -9.76 -13.56 -4.91
CA PRO A 146 -9.68 -14.65 -3.93
C PRO A 146 -8.29 -15.28 -3.78
N GLU A 147 -7.48 -15.26 -4.83
CA GLU A 147 -6.11 -15.81 -4.79
C GLU A 147 -5.17 -14.88 -3.98
N ILE A 148 -5.47 -13.58 -3.99
CA ILE A 148 -4.74 -12.55 -3.27
C ILE A 148 -5.38 -12.35 -1.90
N GLN A 149 -6.49 -11.63 -1.85
CA GLN A 149 -7.23 -11.32 -0.63
C GLN A 149 -8.63 -10.74 -0.91
N TYR A 150 -9.62 -11.15 -0.13
CA TYR A 150 -10.92 -10.50 0.04
C TYR A 150 -10.91 -9.42 1.13
N ILE A 151 -11.63 -8.34 0.86
CA ILE A 151 -11.85 -7.21 1.77
C ILE A 151 -13.35 -6.96 1.92
N ASP A 152 -13.82 -6.91 3.17
CA ASP A 152 -15.22 -6.57 3.51
C ASP A 152 -15.31 -5.05 3.72
N VAL A 153 -16.13 -4.39 2.89
CA VAL A 153 -16.22 -2.93 2.82
C VAL A 153 -17.62 -2.49 3.18
N LEU A 154 -17.72 -1.61 4.18
CA LEU A 154 -18.95 -0.92 4.53
C LEU A 154 -18.90 0.49 3.94
N ALA A 155 -19.95 0.88 3.21
CA ALA A 155 -20.01 2.15 2.48
C ALA A 155 -21.40 2.79 2.53
N GLY A 156 -21.44 4.09 2.25
CA GLY A 156 -22.66 4.90 2.16
C GLY A 156 -22.71 6.02 3.19
N ALA A 157 -23.65 6.95 3.00
CA ALA A 157 -23.74 8.21 3.75
C ALA A 157 -23.85 8.06 5.28
N THR A 158 -24.24 6.88 5.79
CA THR A 158 -24.26 6.61 7.24
C THR A 158 -22.86 6.59 7.84
N LEU A 159 -21.85 6.11 7.10
CA LEU A 159 -20.45 6.12 7.54
C LEU A 159 -19.90 7.55 7.57
N ASP A 160 -20.36 8.40 6.64
CA ASP A 160 -19.98 9.80 6.56
C ASP A 160 -20.53 10.61 7.74
N ARG A 161 -21.81 10.38 8.09
CA ARG A 161 -22.41 10.96 9.29
C ARG A 161 -21.72 10.50 10.58
N MET A 162 -21.34 9.22 10.65
CA MET A 162 -20.56 8.68 11.76
C MET A 162 -19.18 9.34 11.86
N ALA A 163 -18.46 9.50 10.75
CA ALA A 163 -17.18 10.21 10.71
C ALA A 163 -17.33 11.69 11.09
N THR A 164 -18.43 12.33 10.69
CA THR A 164 -18.72 13.72 11.08
C THR A 164 -18.99 13.82 12.59
N ALA A 165 -19.78 12.91 13.14
CA ALA A 165 -20.03 12.84 14.58
C ALA A 165 -18.75 12.58 15.39
N GLU A 166 -17.82 11.77 14.86
CA GLU A 166 -16.51 11.53 15.45
C GLU A 166 -15.67 12.81 15.55
N HIS A 167 -15.66 13.65 14.52
CA HIS A 167 -14.91 14.92 14.57
C HIS A 167 -15.44 15.87 15.65
N HIS A 168 -16.70 15.72 16.06
CA HIS A 168 -17.30 16.47 17.16
C HIS A 168 -17.08 15.85 18.54
N ALA A 169 -16.58 14.62 18.61
CA ALA A 169 -16.30 13.91 19.86
C ALA A 169 -14.94 14.32 20.43
N THR A 170 -14.91 14.60 21.73
CA THR A 170 -13.65 14.79 22.47
C THR A 170 -13.28 13.54 23.27
N LYS A 171 -12.06 13.52 23.82
CA LYS A 171 -11.52 12.39 24.58
C LYS A 171 -12.47 12.01 25.72
N GLY A 172 -12.97 10.77 25.73
CA GLY A 172 -13.90 10.31 26.76
C GLY A 172 -15.36 10.72 26.53
N GLU A 173 -15.74 11.08 25.30
CA GLU A 173 -17.14 11.31 24.94
C GLU A 173 -17.67 10.24 23.99
N VAL A 174 -18.97 9.94 24.11
CA VAL A 174 -19.75 9.21 23.11
C VAL A 174 -20.68 10.21 22.46
N VAL A 175 -20.57 10.39 21.15
CA VAL A 175 -21.39 11.32 20.37
C VAL A 175 -22.30 10.54 19.44
N VAL A 176 -23.53 11.00 19.29
CA VAL A 176 -24.49 10.42 18.35
C VAL A 176 -24.88 11.43 17.28
N ALA A 177 -25.08 10.93 16.06
CA ALA A 177 -25.49 11.71 14.92
C ALA A 177 -26.95 12.23 15.05
N PRO A 178 -27.32 13.27 14.28
CA PRO A 178 -28.63 13.94 14.41
C PRO A 178 -29.84 13.01 14.29
N GLU A 179 -29.77 12.00 13.43
CA GLU A 179 -30.83 11.02 13.23
C GLU A 179 -31.09 10.16 14.47
N VAL A 180 -30.02 9.82 15.20
CA VAL A 180 -30.10 9.04 16.45
C VAL A 180 -30.74 9.89 17.54
N LEU A 181 -30.36 11.17 17.62
CA LEU A 181 -30.98 12.14 18.54
C LEU A 181 -32.47 12.29 18.28
N ALA A 182 -32.87 12.44 17.02
CA ALA A 182 -34.26 12.60 16.63
C ALA A 182 -35.09 11.36 17.00
N GLN A 183 -34.55 10.17 16.74
CA GLN A 183 -35.23 8.90 16.97
C GLN A 183 -35.29 8.50 18.46
N LEU A 184 -34.25 8.81 19.25
CA LEU A 184 -34.07 8.31 20.61
C LEU A 184 -34.10 9.40 21.69
N SER A 185 -34.64 10.59 21.40
CA SER A 185 -34.67 11.76 22.30
C SER A 185 -35.11 11.48 23.75
N HIS A 186 -36.07 10.57 23.96
CA HIS A 186 -36.56 10.19 25.30
C HIS A 186 -35.71 9.10 25.99
N THR A 187 -34.88 8.38 25.24
CA THR A 187 -34.02 7.30 25.73
C THR A 187 -32.61 7.81 26.06
N LEU A 188 -32.15 8.83 25.35
CA LEU A 188 -30.81 9.39 25.48
C LEU A 188 -30.75 10.44 26.58
N ARG A 189 -29.76 10.33 27.48
CA ARG A 189 -29.40 11.41 28.40
C ARG A 189 -28.28 12.24 27.80
N VAL A 190 -28.67 13.28 27.07
CA VAL A 190 -27.74 14.22 26.43
C VAL A 190 -27.15 15.16 27.47
N THR A 191 -25.83 15.27 27.52
CA THR A 191 -25.10 16.18 28.43
C THR A 191 -24.73 17.49 27.75
N ALA A 192 -24.51 17.47 26.44
CA ALA A 192 -24.25 18.66 25.64
C ALA A 192 -24.64 18.43 24.18
N PHE A 193 -24.88 19.52 23.47
CA PHE A 193 -25.04 19.52 22.01
C PHE A 193 -23.80 20.14 21.35
N ARG A 194 -23.48 19.66 20.15
CA ARG A 194 -22.51 20.27 19.23
C ARG A 194 -23.24 20.57 17.93
N THR A 195 -22.88 21.64 17.25
CA THR A 195 -23.51 22.00 15.97
C THR A 195 -22.41 22.17 14.94
N ASP A 196 -22.62 21.61 13.75
CA ASP A 196 -21.76 21.84 12.60
C ASP A 196 -22.07 23.20 11.92
N PRO A 197 -21.27 23.64 10.93
CA PRO A 197 -21.54 24.86 10.18
C PRO A 197 -22.89 24.84 9.41
N ASP A 198 -23.41 23.65 9.11
CA ASP A 198 -24.65 23.44 8.37
C ASP A 198 -25.90 23.43 9.28
N GLY A 199 -25.71 23.59 10.60
CA GLY A 199 -26.78 23.68 11.59
C GLY A 199 -27.28 22.34 12.12
N GLN A 200 -26.64 21.22 11.78
CA GLN A 200 -26.98 19.90 12.31
C GLN A 200 -26.48 19.75 13.74
N SER A 201 -27.33 19.20 14.61
CA SER A 201 -27.02 19.04 16.03
C SER A 201 -26.62 17.60 16.37
N PHE A 202 -25.45 17.45 16.98
CA PHE A 202 -24.88 16.20 17.46
C PHE A 202 -24.97 16.15 18.98
N GLY A 203 -25.26 14.98 19.52
CA GLY A 203 -25.54 14.79 20.94
C GLY A 203 -24.40 14.12 21.68
N VAL A 204 -23.83 14.78 22.69
CA VAL A 204 -22.91 14.13 23.63
C VAL A 204 -23.73 13.36 24.66
N ILE A 205 -23.51 12.07 24.76
CA ILE A 205 -24.31 11.16 25.58
C ILE A 205 -23.60 10.87 26.90
N GLY A 206 -24.26 11.21 28.01
CA GLY A 206 -23.78 10.85 29.36
C GLY A 206 -24.40 9.56 29.90
N GLY A 207 -25.39 8.99 29.21
CA GLY A 207 -26.04 7.75 29.60
C GLY A 207 -27.35 7.50 28.87
N LEU A 208 -28.02 6.42 29.25
CA LEU A 208 -29.33 6.03 28.74
C LEU A 208 -30.35 6.05 29.89
N SER A 209 -31.57 6.51 29.61
CA SER A 209 -32.69 6.53 30.57
C SER A 209 -33.16 5.12 30.95
N GLN A 210 -32.88 4.13 30.10
CA GLN A 210 -33.19 2.72 30.33
C GLN A 210 -31.97 1.87 30.00
N THR A 211 -31.77 0.80 30.76
CA THR A 211 -30.75 -0.20 30.47
C THR A 211 -31.14 -0.99 29.23
N ILE A 212 -30.26 -1.01 28.23
CA ILE A 212 -30.42 -1.85 27.04
C ILE A 212 -29.79 -3.21 27.35
N LEU A 213 -30.56 -4.28 27.20
CA LEU A 213 -30.06 -5.64 27.43
C LEU A 213 -29.10 -6.01 26.30
N PRO A 214 -27.91 -6.55 26.62
CA PRO A 214 -26.99 -7.04 25.60
C PRO A 214 -27.60 -8.21 24.81
N GLN A 215 -27.23 -8.30 23.53
CA GLN A 215 -27.69 -9.33 22.59
C GLN A 215 -26.49 -10.03 21.98
N PRO A 216 -25.80 -10.92 22.74
CA PRO A 216 -24.56 -11.51 22.28
C PRO A 216 -24.77 -12.40 21.06
N TRP A 217 -23.70 -12.58 20.27
CA TRP A 217 -23.67 -13.61 19.23
C TRP A 217 -24.00 -14.99 19.80
N PRO A 218 -24.58 -15.91 18.99
CA PRO A 218 -24.83 -17.28 19.42
C PRO A 218 -23.57 -17.93 19.99
N ASN A 219 -23.72 -18.73 21.05
CA ASN A 219 -22.60 -19.38 21.74
C ASN A 219 -22.01 -20.59 20.98
N GLN A 220 -22.07 -20.55 19.64
CA GLN A 220 -21.54 -21.57 18.75
C GLN A 220 -20.37 -20.96 17.97
N GLU A 221 -19.18 -21.55 18.13
CA GLU A 221 -18.03 -21.13 17.35
C GLU A 221 -18.27 -21.45 15.86
N PRO A 222 -18.12 -20.48 14.95
CA PRO A 222 -18.26 -20.73 13.53
C PRO A 222 -17.15 -21.68 13.07
N SER A 223 -17.52 -22.77 12.41
CA SER A 223 -16.59 -23.72 11.80
C SER A 223 -16.46 -23.40 10.32
N LEU A 224 -15.27 -22.98 9.88
CA LEU A 224 -14.95 -22.66 8.49
C LEU A 224 -13.88 -23.60 7.93
N THR A 225 -13.97 -23.95 6.65
CA THR A 225 -12.91 -24.72 5.97
C THR A 225 -11.69 -23.85 5.67
N GLU A 226 -10.53 -24.45 5.44
CA GLU A 226 -9.33 -23.67 5.08
C GLU A 226 -9.50 -22.90 3.77
N GLU A 227 -10.25 -23.45 2.80
CA GLU A 227 -10.61 -22.78 1.54
C GLU A 227 -11.46 -21.53 1.77
N GLN A 228 -12.38 -21.55 2.74
CA GLN A 228 -13.19 -20.39 3.10
C GLN A 228 -12.37 -19.31 3.81
N VAL A 229 -11.32 -19.70 4.55
CA VAL A 229 -10.50 -18.79 5.36
C VAL A 229 -9.36 -18.17 4.55
N ARG A 230 -8.70 -18.93 3.66
CA ARG A 230 -7.51 -18.50 2.91
C ARG A 230 -7.66 -17.14 2.20
N PRO A 231 -8.78 -16.83 1.53
CA PRO A 231 -8.96 -15.54 0.86
C PRO A 231 -8.97 -14.35 1.81
N TRP A 232 -9.22 -14.52 3.11
CA TRP A 232 -9.31 -13.39 4.04
C TRP A 232 -7.96 -12.90 4.57
N LEU A 233 -6.89 -13.64 4.25
CA LEU A 233 -5.55 -13.35 4.72
C LEU A 233 -4.63 -13.13 3.53
N LEU A 234 -3.70 -12.19 3.70
CA LEU A 234 -2.58 -12.05 2.77
C LEU A 234 -1.84 -13.38 2.64
N PRO A 235 -1.40 -13.78 1.43
CA PRO A 235 -0.78 -15.09 1.22
C PRO A 235 0.39 -15.38 2.18
N PRO A 236 1.36 -14.47 2.41
CA PRO A 236 2.46 -14.74 3.32
C PRO A 236 2.04 -14.78 4.80
N VAL A 237 0.96 -14.07 5.17
CA VAL A 237 0.41 -14.12 6.53
C VAL A 237 -0.26 -15.46 6.77
N TYR A 238 -1.05 -15.94 5.79
CA TYR A 238 -1.65 -17.26 5.84
C TYR A 238 -0.59 -18.36 5.97
N GLU A 239 0.47 -18.32 5.16
CA GLU A 239 1.56 -19.29 5.19
C GLU A 239 2.27 -19.32 6.54
N ARG A 240 2.58 -18.14 7.12
CA ARG A 240 3.20 -18.05 8.46
C ARG A 240 2.29 -18.62 9.54
N LEU A 241 0.99 -18.32 9.52
CA LEU A 241 0.03 -18.86 10.47
C LEU A 241 -0.13 -20.38 10.32
N HIS A 242 -0.23 -20.88 9.10
CA HIS A 242 -0.34 -22.31 8.80
C HIS A 242 0.92 -23.07 9.26
N ALA A 243 2.11 -22.47 9.12
CA ALA A 243 3.37 -23.03 9.61
C ALA A 243 3.57 -22.91 11.14
N GLY A 244 2.60 -22.39 11.89
CA GLY A 244 2.72 -22.18 13.34
C GLY A 244 3.68 -21.05 13.75
N LYS A 245 4.02 -20.16 12.82
CA LYS A 245 4.96 -19.03 13.00
C LYS A 245 4.23 -17.68 13.15
N GLY A 246 2.98 -17.69 13.61
CA GLY A 246 2.16 -16.48 13.78
C GLY A 246 2.76 -15.43 14.72
N GLU A 247 3.45 -15.89 15.77
CA GLU A 247 4.15 -15.02 16.72
C GLU A 247 5.27 -14.19 16.07
N PHE A 248 5.81 -14.63 14.93
CA PHE A 248 6.82 -13.91 14.14
C PHE A 248 6.21 -13.03 13.05
N LEU A 249 4.93 -12.65 13.17
CA LEU A 249 4.34 -11.63 12.30
C LEU A 249 4.68 -10.22 12.78
N ALA A 250 4.89 -10.04 14.08
CA ALA A 250 5.21 -8.75 14.69
C ALA A 250 6.71 -8.45 14.58
N GLU A 251 7.06 -7.43 13.80
CA GLU A 251 8.44 -7.04 13.54
C GLU A 251 8.55 -5.51 13.46
N LEU A 252 9.64 -4.93 13.96
CA LEU A 252 10.05 -3.57 13.60
C LEU A 252 11.07 -3.65 12.47
N ARG A 253 10.73 -3.08 11.32
CA ARG A 253 11.59 -3.20 10.13
C ARG A 253 11.53 -1.98 9.23
N PRO A 254 12.55 -1.76 8.38
CA PRO A 254 12.43 -0.85 7.26
C PRO A 254 11.30 -1.34 6.34
N ALA A 255 10.32 -0.48 6.07
CA ALA A 255 9.27 -0.72 5.10
C ALA A 255 8.88 0.59 4.41
N VAL A 256 8.25 0.46 3.25
CA VAL A 256 7.73 1.59 2.46
C VAL A 256 6.22 1.49 2.43
N VAL A 257 5.55 2.59 2.77
CA VAL A 257 4.09 2.66 2.82
C VAL A 257 3.62 3.64 1.77
N LEU A 258 2.60 3.20 1.03
CA LEU A 258 1.92 4.00 0.02
C LEU A 258 0.45 4.09 0.41
N PHE A 259 -0.01 5.33 0.60
CA PHE A 259 -1.42 5.71 0.73
C PHE A 259 -1.92 6.23 -0.60
N LEU A 260 -3.08 5.76 -1.03
CA LEU A 260 -3.75 6.19 -2.25
C LEU A 260 -5.20 6.53 -1.94
N SER A 261 -5.64 7.74 -2.25
CA SER A 261 -7.06 8.11 -2.24
C SER A 261 -7.61 8.23 -3.65
N PHE A 262 -8.89 7.95 -3.81
CA PHE A 262 -9.61 8.00 -5.08
C PHE A 262 -11.07 8.38 -4.86
N ASP A 263 -11.67 8.98 -5.89
CA ASP A 263 -13.08 9.35 -5.97
C ASP A 263 -13.74 8.74 -7.22
N GLY A 264 -15.05 8.96 -7.39
CA GLY A 264 -15.78 8.65 -8.63
C GLY A 264 -16.72 7.44 -8.55
N ILE A 265 -16.84 6.83 -7.37
CA ILE A 265 -17.87 5.83 -7.07
C ILE A 265 -18.87 6.46 -6.10
N ASP A 266 -20.13 6.54 -6.54
CA ASP A 266 -21.26 6.87 -5.66
C ASP A 266 -21.74 5.57 -5.02
N PHE A 267 -21.53 5.41 -3.72
CA PHE A 267 -21.90 4.17 -3.04
C PHE A 267 -23.40 4.10 -2.72
N ASP A 268 -24.10 5.22 -2.60
CA ASP A 268 -25.50 5.23 -2.17
C ASP A 268 -26.46 5.02 -3.35
N GLU A 269 -26.22 5.73 -4.46
CA GLU A 269 -27.15 5.78 -5.60
C GLU A 269 -26.78 4.82 -6.74
N ASP A 270 -25.49 4.49 -6.94
CA ASP A 270 -25.08 3.63 -8.06
C ASP A 270 -25.21 2.14 -7.72
N GLU A 271 -26.22 1.48 -8.27
CA GLU A 271 -26.42 0.02 -8.14
C GLU A 271 -25.16 -0.79 -8.49
N ARG A 272 -24.31 -0.31 -9.42
CA ARG A 272 -23.07 -0.98 -9.84
C ARG A 272 -21.85 -0.65 -8.99
N ALA A 273 -21.99 0.14 -7.92
CA ALA A 273 -20.88 0.57 -7.06
C ALA A 273 -20.03 -0.62 -6.56
N GLY A 274 -20.66 -1.71 -6.13
CA GLY A 274 -19.96 -2.92 -5.68
C GLY A 274 -19.08 -3.53 -6.77
N ASN A 275 -19.61 -3.69 -7.99
CA ASN A 275 -18.85 -4.24 -9.12
C ASN A 275 -17.74 -3.30 -9.58
N LYS A 276 -17.98 -1.98 -9.57
CA LYS A 276 -16.98 -0.97 -9.90
C LYS A 276 -15.82 -0.99 -8.90
N LEU A 277 -16.14 -1.04 -7.61
CA LEU A 277 -15.16 -1.13 -6.54
C LEU A 277 -14.37 -2.45 -6.65
N ASP A 278 -15.04 -3.58 -6.84
CA ASP A 278 -14.38 -4.88 -7.02
C ASP A 278 -13.41 -4.89 -8.20
N THR A 279 -13.86 -4.39 -9.36
CA THR A 279 -13.01 -4.28 -10.56
C THR A 279 -11.78 -3.41 -10.30
N TYR A 280 -11.95 -2.29 -9.60
CA TYR A 280 -10.85 -1.40 -9.25
C TYR A 280 -9.87 -2.06 -8.27
N ILE A 281 -10.36 -2.69 -7.20
CA ILE A 281 -9.53 -3.31 -6.18
C ILE A 281 -8.78 -4.53 -6.71
N CYS A 282 -9.41 -5.37 -7.53
CA CYS A 282 -8.73 -6.47 -8.23
C CYS A 282 -7.58 -5.97 -9.12
N TRP A 283 -7.78 -4.85 -9.83
CA TRP A 283 -6.72 -4.22 -10.62
C TRP A 283 -5.59 -3.65 -9.75
N VAL A 284 -5.91 -2.96 -8.65
CA VAL A 284 -4.91 -2.48 -7.69
C VAL A 284 -4.11 -3.65 -7.12
N GLN A 285 -4.77 -4.71 -6.66
CA GLN A 285 -4.11 -5.92 -6.14
C GLN A 285 -3.22 -6.59 -7.18
N THR A 286 -3.63 -6.63 -8.46
CA THR A 286 -2.81 -7.17 -9.55
C THR A 286 -1.51 -6.38 -9.74
N ILE A 287 -1.59 -5.05 -9.71
CA ILE A 287 -0.39 -4.20 -9.79
C ILE A 287 0.49 -4.44 -8.56
N LEU A 288 -0.08 -4.37 -7.35
CA LEU A 288 0.68 -4.57 -6.12
C LEU A 288 1.37 -5.94 -6.08
N ALA A 289 0.67 -7.01 -6.48
CA ALA A 289 1.22 -8.35 -6.54
C ALA A 289 2.42 -8.46 -7.51
N ARG A 290 2.37 -7.78 -8.68
CA ARG A 290 3.51 -7.73 -9.62
C ARG A 290 4.76 -7.12 -9.00
N TYR A 291 4.57 -6.12 -8.15
CA TYR A 291 5.66 -5.43 -7.46
C TYR A 291 5.99 -6.01 -6.08
N GLU A 292 5.33 -7.10 -5.69
CA GLU A 292 5.43 -7.75 -4.37
C GLU A 292 5.08 -6.81 -3.19
N GLY A 293 4.13 -5.90 -3.44
CA GLY A 293 3.46 -5.09 -2.42
C GLY A 293 2.11 -5.68 -2.02
N TYR A 294 1.61 -5.29 -0.85
CA TYR A 294 0.36 -5.81 -0.31
C TYR A 294 -0.60 -4.69 0.06
N LEU A 295 -1.86 -4.84 -0.36
CA LEU A 295 -2.97 -4.01 0.09
C LEU A 295 -3.34 -4.42 1.51
N LEU A 296 -3.19 -3.52 2.47
CA LEU A 296 -3.43 -3.83 3.88
C LEU A 296 -4.84 -3.47 4.31
N GLN A 297 -5.36 -2.37 3.79
CA GLN A 297 -6.69 -1.88 4.14
C GLN A 297 -7.27 -0.98 3.05
N LEU A 298 -8.59 -1.02 2.97
CA LEU A 298 -9.44 -0.12 2.19
C LEU A 298 -10.47 0.51 3.13
N THR A 299 -10.60 1.83 3.04
CA THR A 299 -11.58 2.62 3.81
C THR A 299 -12.36 3.51 2.84
N VAL A 300 -13.67 3.60 3.03
CA VAL A 300 -14.58 4.40 2.21
C VAL A 300 -15.25 5.46 3.08
N GLY A 301 -15.40 6.68 2.56
CA GLY A 301 -16.11 7.78 3.24
C GLY A 301 -16.11 9.11 2.46
N ASP A 302 -16.67 10.14 3.08
CA ASP A 302 -16.96 11.48 2.54
C ASP A 302 -15.76 12.24 1.98
N LYS A 303 -14.59 12.13 2.64
CA LYS A 303 -13.34 12.80 2.25
C LYS A 303 -12.57 12.04 1.17
N GLY A 304 -13.25 11.12 0.50
CA GLY A 304 -12.71 10.23 -0.51
C GLY A 304 -12.46 8.83 0.05
N SER A 305 -12.50 7.85 -0.86
CA SER A 305 -12.09 6.49 -0.53
C SER A 305 -10.57 6.42 -0.55
N TYR A 306 -9.97 5.69 0.38
CA TYR A 306 -8.53 5.50 0.39
C TYR A 306 -8.14 4.10 0.77
N LEU A 307 -6.97 3.71 0.29
CA LEU A 307 -6.31 2.47 0.60
C LEU A 307 -4.88 2.74 1.04
N TYR A 308 -4.32 1.83 1.82
CA TYR A 308 -2.89 1.84 2.07
C TYR A 308 -2.28 0.47 1.92
N THR A 309 -1.02 0.51 1.53
CA THR A 309 -0.25 -0.65 1.11
C THR A 309 1.11 -0.63 1.80
N ALA A 310 1.73 -1.79 1.91
CA ALA A 310 3.10 -1.92 2.37
C ALA A 310 3.96 -2.70 1.38
N PHE A 311 5.17 -2.21 1.20
CA PHE A 311 6.29 -2.88 0.54
C PHE A 311 7.39 -3.06 1.59
N GLY A 312 8.12 -4.18 1.53
CA GLY A 312 9.03 -4.54 2.61
C GLY A 312 8.38 -5.27 3.78
N ALA A 313 7.06 -5.49 3.75
CA ALA A 313 6.34 -6.21 4.78
C ALA A 313 5.10 -6.91 4.20
N PRO A 314 4.88 -8.21 4.46
CA PRO A 314 5.71 -9.12 5.28
C PRO A 314 7.00 -9.61 4.61
N ILE A 315 7.13 -9.47 3.28
CA ILE A 315 8.33 -9.84 2.51
C ILE A 315 9.09 -8.57 2.13
N ALA A 316 10.43 -8.59 2.24
CA ALA A 316 11.25 -7.45 1.85
C ALA A 316 12.26 -7.76 0.77
N HIS A 317 12.60 -6.70 0.06
CA HIS A 317 13.51 -6.66 -1.06
C HIS A 317 14.46 -5.48 -0.88
N GLU A 318 15.66 -5.55 -1.47
CA GLU A 318 16.62 -4.44 -1.41
C GLU A 318 16.09 -3.18 -2.13
N ASP A 319 15.17 -3.36 -3.07
CA ASP A 319 14.63 -2.32 -3.95
C ASP A 319 13.15 -1.97 -3.67
N ASP A 320 12.64 -2.26 -2.46
CA ASP A 320 11.25 -1.99 -2.08
C ASP A 320 10.80 -0.56 -2.40
N THR A 321 11.65 0.44 -2.15
CA THR A 321 11.35 1.85 -2.46
C THR A 321 11.19 2.11 -3.96
N ARG A 322 12.00 1.47 -4.80
CA ARG A 322 11.90 1.58 -6.26
C ARG A 322 10.61 0.91 -6.74
N ARG A 323 10.29 -0.28 -6.19
CA ARG A 323 9.05 -1.02 -6.48
C ARG A 323 7.81 -0.21 -6.11
N THR A 324 7.78 0.41 -4.93
CA THR A 324 6.64 1.24 -4.49
C THR A 324 6.41 2.42 -5.44
N VAL A 325 7.47 3.11 -5.83
CA VAL A 325 7.39 4.28 -6.72
C VAL A 325 6.97 3.88 -8.14
N ALA A 326 7.47 2.75 -8.65
CA ALA A 326 7.04 2.20 -9.92
C ALA A 326 5.55 1.78 -9.91
N ALA A 327 5.11 1.09 -8.85
CA ALA A 327 3.71 0.74 -8.65
C ALA A 327 2.82 1.99 -8.56
N ALA A 328 3.26 3.04 -7.86
CA ALA A 328 2.53 4.31 -7.76
C ALA A 328 2.31 4.96 -9.12
N LEU A 329 3.33 4.95 -10.00
CA LEU A 329 3.21 5.48 -11.36
C LEU A 329 2.21 4.69 -12.19
N GLU A 330 2.18 3.36 -12.08
CA GLU A 330 1.16 2.54 -12.74
C GLU A 330 -0.24 2.79 -12.17
N LEU A 331 -0.37 2.93 -10.84
CA LEU A 331 -1.64 3.19 -10.16
C LEU A 331 -2.25 4.56 -10.54
N CYS A 332 -1.42 5.55 -10.87
CA CYS A 332 -1.89 6.84 -11.40
C CYS A 332 -2.34 6.77 -12.87
N ASN A 333 -1.87 5.79 -13.63
CA ASN A 333 -2.19 5.62 -15.05
C ASN A 333 -3.35 4.62 -15.24
N LEU A 334 -4.56 5.08 -14.91
CA LEU A 334 -5.77 4.26 -14.98
C LEU A 334 -6.07 3.79 -16.42
N PRO A 335 -6.38 2.50 -16.63
CA PRO A 335 -6.85 2.01 -17.92
C PRO A 335 -8.24 2.56 -18.25
N ALA A 336 -8.59 2.59 -19.54
CA ALA A 336 -9.88 3.11 -20.01
C ALA A 336 -11.10 2.43 -19.36
N ALA A 337 -10.98 1.16 -18.96
CA ALA A 337 -12.03 0.42 -18.25
C ALA A 337 -12.33 0.97 -16.84
N LEU A 338 -11.39 1.71 -16.25
CA LEU A 338 -11.49 2.32 -14.92
C LEU A 338 -11.72 3.83 -14.99
N SER A 339 -12.24 4.34 -16.11
CA SER A 339 -12.48 5.78 -16.32
C SER A 339 -13.50 6.40 -15.36
N PHE A 340 -14.21 5.60 -14.59
CA PHE A 340 -15.10 6.06 -13.51
C PHE A 340 -14.33 6.49 -12.26
N ILE A 341 -13.07 6.06 -12.10
CA ILE A 341 -12.21 6.50 -11.00
C ILE A 341 -11.59 7.86 -11.35
N SER A 342 -11.54 8.74 -10.37
CA SER A 342 -10.99 10.09 -10.50
C SER A 342 -10.23 10.51 -9.23
N ASN A 343 -9.57 11.68 -9.29
CA ASN A 343 -8.87 12.30 -8.16
C ASN A 343 -7.90 11.37 -7.41
N VAL A 344 -7.21 10.49 -8.15
CA VAL A 344 -6.17 9.64 -7.57
C VAL A 344 -5.06 10.51 -6.99
N LYS A 345 -4.81 10.38 -5.68
CA LYS A 345 -3.75 11.10 -4.97
C LYS A 345 -2.92 10.09 -4.20
N ILE A 346 -1.60 10.22 -4.26
CA ILE A 346 -0.70 9.23 -3.65
C ILE A 346 0.29 9.92 -2.70
N GLY A 347 0.47 9.33 -1.52
CA GLY A 347 1.50 9.70 -0.56
C GLY A 347 2.39 8.51 -0.22
N ILE A 348 3.71 8.68 -0.33
CA ILE A 348 4.70 7.61 -0.10
C ILE A 348 5.70 8.03 0.97
N SER A 349 5.92 7.14 1.94
CA SER A 349 6.95 7.32 2.95
C SER A 349 7.66 6.02 3.30
N GLN A 350 8.90 6.15 3.80
CA GLN A 350 9.75 5.03 4.17
C GLN A 350 10.37 5.32 5.54
N GLY A 351 10.37 4.31 6.39
CA GLY A 351 11.03 4.39 7.69
C GLY A 351 11.06 3.06 8.43
N GLN A 352 11.42 3.11 9.71
CA GLN A 352 11.29 1.99 10.63
C GLN A 352 9.84 1.91 11.09
N ILE A 353 9.12 0.91 10.60
CA ILE A 353 7.68 0.78 10.77
C ILE A 353 7.42 -0.54 11.49
N TYR A 354 6.50 -0.50 12.45
CA TYR A 354 6.01 -1.70 13.09
C TYR A 354 5.06 -2.40 12.13
N THR A 355 5.27 -3.69 11.90
CA THR A 355 4.48 -4.50 10.98
C THR A 355 4.04 -5.75 11.71
N GLY A 356 2.76 -6.10 11.67
CA GLY A 356 2.30 -7.31 12.33
C GLY A 356 0.81 -7.47 12.47
N ALA A 357 0.44 -8.59 13.07
CA ALA A 357 -0.93 -8.91 13.40
C ALA A 357 -1.34 -8.23 14.72
N TYR A 358 -2.48 -7.54 14.73
CA TYR A 358 -3.06 -6.90 15.91
C TYR A 358 -4.59 -7.04 15.93
N GLY A 359 -5.22 -6.90 17.10
CA GLY A 359 -6.68 -6.91 17.25
C GLY A 359 -7.22 -7.80 18.37
N GLY A 360 -6.36 -8.52 19.09
CA GLY A 360 -6.78 -9.44 20.15
C GLY A 360 -7.12 -10.85 19.63
N THR A 361 -7.84 -11.61 20.43
CA THR A 361 -8.18 -13.02 20.19
C THR A 361 -9.41 -13.21 19.30
N MET A 362 -10.39 -12.31 19.41
CA MET A 362 -11.70 -12.44 18.75
C MET A 362 -11.75 -11.78 17.35
N ARG A 363 -10.87 -10.82 17.07
CA ARG A 363 -10.78 -10.12 15.78
C ARG A 363 -9.32 -9.72 15.54
N ARG A 364 -8.74 -9.94 14.36
CA ARG A 364 -7.35 -9.57 14.04
C ARG A 364 -7.19 -9.03 12.64
N THR A 365 -6.26 -8.11 12.44
CA THR A 365 -5.83 -7.70 11.12
C THR A 365 -4.31 -7.70 11.06
N TYR A 366 -3.75 -7.76 9.85
CA TYR A 366 -2.35 -7.49 9.62
C TYR A 366 -2.21 -6.06 9.13
N GLY A 367 -1.34 -5.28 9.72
CA GLY A 367 -1.12 -3.91 9.27
C GLY A 367 0.21 -3.35 9.70
N VAL A 368 0.36 -2.05 9.46
CA VAL A 368 1.58 -1.31 9.73
C VAL A 368 1.28 -0.07 10.54
N MET A 369 2.17 0.26 11.49
CA MET A 369 2.02 1.40 12.37
C MET A 369 3.36 2.14 12.52
N GLY A 370 3.32 3.46 12.56
CA GLY A 370 4.50 4.28 12.78
C GLY A 370 4.36 5.70 12.24
N ASP A 371 5.34 6.53 12.56
CA ASP A 371 5.35 7.93 12.15
C ASP A 371 5.37 8.11 10.63
N ASP A 372 6.07 7.24 9.91
CA ASP A 372 6.13 7.27 8.45
C ASP A 372 4.83 6.79 7.79
N VAL A 373 4.05 5.92 8.45
CA VAL A 373 2.68 5.57 8.03
C VAL A 373 1.78 6.81 8.07
N ASN A 374 1.82 7.52 9.21
CA ASN A 374 1.08 8.77 9.40
C ASN A 374 1.55 9.88 8.45
N LEU A 375 2.85 9.94 8.15
CA LEU A 375 3.40 10.87 7.17
C LEU A 375 2.87 10.56 5.76
N ALA A 376 2.88 9.29 5.33
CA ALA A 376 2.35 8.88 4.02
C ALA A 376 0.87 9.27 3.85
N ALA A 377 0.03 9.02 4.86
CA ALA A 377 -1.38 9.42 4.84
C ALA A 377 -1.55 10.95 4.68
N ARG A 378 -0.72 11.74 5.35
CA ARG A 378 -0.77 13.21 5.25
C ARG A 378 -0.23 13.73 3.92
N LEU A 379 0.78 13.06 3.35
CA LEU A 379 1.27 13.36 2.01
C LEU A 379 0.17 13.12 0.96
N MET A 380 -0.56 12.02 1.07
CA MET A 380 -1.71 11.73 0.20
C MET A 380 -2.77 12.84 0.29
N GLN A 381 -3.12 13.27 1.51
CA GLN A 381 -4.10 14.35 1.72
C GLN A 381 -3.64 15.70 1.13
N ALA A 382 -2.34 15.99 1.18
CA ALA A 382 -1.77 17.22 0.65
C ALA A 382 -1.56 17.21 -0.88
N ALA A 383 -1.61 16.03 -1.51
CA ALA A 383 -1.38 15.89 -2.94
C ALA A 383 -2.56 16.44 -3.77
N ALA A 384 -2.24 17.08 -4.89
CA ALA A 384 -3.23 17.43 -5.91
C ALA A 384 -3.72 16.17 -6.66
N PRO A 385 -4.91 16.20 -7.30
CA PRO A 385 -5.35 15.13 -8.19
C PRO A 385 -4.29 14.74 -9.22
N GLY A 386 -3.97 13.45 -9.33
CA GLY A 386 -2.93 12.89 -10.19
C GLY A 386 -1.50 13.02 -9.64
N GLN A 387 -1.31 13.65 -8.48
CA GLN A 387 0.02 13.90 -7.91
C GLN A 387 0.46 12.79 -6.96
N ILE A 388 1.76 12.48 -7.03
CA ILE A 388 2.45 11.53 -6.14
C ILE A 388 3.45 12.30 -5.28
N LEU A 389 3.20 12.38 -3.97
CA LEU A 389 4.07 13.03 -3.01
C LEU A 389 4.91 12.02 -2.22
N VAL A 390 6.21 12.28 -2.14
CA VAL A 390 7.19 11.34 -1.55
C VAL A 390 8.02 12.04 -0.48
N SER A 391 8.18 11.37 0.67
CA SER A 391 9.04 11.84 1.75
C SER A 391 10.54 11.80 1.38
N ALA A 392 11.36 12.63 2.03
CA ALA A 392 12.80 12.66 1.78
C ALA A 392 13.50 11.30 1.98
N ASN A 393 13.11 10.55 3.01
CA ASN A 393 13.68 9.24 3.31
C ASN A 393 13.42 8.23 2.18
N ALA A 394 12.21 8.23 1.62
CA ALA A 394 11.85 7.38 0.49
C ALA A 394 12.51 7.87 -0.82
N ARG A 395 12.75 9.17 -0.99
CA ARG A 395 13.45 9.67 -2.19
C ARG A 395 14.95 9.32 -2.18
N GLN A 396 15.63 9.42 -1.04
CA GLN A 396 17.08 9.33 -0.96
C GLN A 396 17.71 8.12 -1.68
N PRO A 397 17.24 6.87 -1.51
CA PRO A 397 17.83 5.70 -2.20
C PRO A 397 17.58 5.66 -3.71
N ILE A 398 16.62 6.44 -4.22
CA ILE A 398 16.17 6.40 -5.62
C ILE A 398 16.24 7.77 -6.30
N ALA A 399 16.96 8.73 -5.69
CA ALA A 399 16.99 10.11 -6.14
C ALA A 399 17.49 10.25 -7.59
N ASP A 400 18.43 9.39 -8.00
CA ASP A 400 19.03 9.39 -9.34
C ASP A 400 18.21 8.59 -10.39
N SER A 401 17.20 7.83 -9.95
CA SER A 401 16.40 6.97 -10.82
C SER A 401 15.10 7.60 -11.31
N PHE A 402 14.65 8.68 -10.66
CA PHE A 402 13.37 9.33 -10.93
C PHE A 402 13.51 10.85 -11.04
N SER A 403 12.56 11.50 -11.72
CA SER A 403 12.47 12.95 -11.84
C SER A 403 11.58 13.51 -10.73
N TRP A 404 12.03 14.60 -10.10
CA TRP A 404 11.45 15.13 -8.87
C TRP A 404 11.33 16.65 -8.89
N ASP A 405 10.18 17.18 -8.48
CA ASP A 405 10.05 18.59 -8.10
C ASP A 405 10.15 18.75 -6.59
N SER A 406 10.94 19.71 -6.14
CA SER A 406 11.01 20.07 -4.72
C SER A 406 9.84 20.98 -4.37
N LEU A 407 9.03 20.57 -3.40
CA LEU A 407 7.94 21.40 -2.89
C LEU A 407 8.39 22.16 -1.64
N PRO A 408 7.74 23.29 -1.31
CA PRO A 408 7.94 23.96 -0.03
C PRO A 408 7.72 22.98 1.13
N PRO A 409 8.57 22.99 2.18
CA PRO A 409 8.37 22.13 3.33
C PRO A 409 6.99 22.38 3.95
N PHE A 410 6.21 21.31 4.16
CA PHE A 410 4.91 21.45 4.81
C PHE A 410 5.01 21.10 6.29
N LYS A 411 4.28 21.85 7.12
CA LYS A 411 4.22 21.60 8.55
C LYS A 411 3.26 20.45 8.82
N VAL A 412 3.80 19.35 9.32
CA VAL A 412 3.02 18.16 9.66
C VAL A 412 2.56 18.26 11.11
N LYS A 413 1.26 18.08 11.38
CA LYS A 413 0.73 18.10 12.76
C LYS A 413 1.48 17.07 13.63
N GLY A 414 2.06 17.50 14.74
CA GLY A 414 2.82 16.61 15.63
C GLY A 414 4.32 16.46 15.30
N LYS A 415 4.82 17.03 14.19
CA LYS A 415 6.28 17.19 13.98
C LYS A 415 6.69 18.64 14.25
N ALA A 416 7.78 18.81 15.00
CA ALA A 416 8.32 20.12 15.35
C ALA A 416 8.94 20.83 14.13
N GLU A 417 9.59 20.08 13.25
CA GLU A 417 10.25 20.60 12.05
C GLU A 417 9.42 20.35 10.78
N PRO A 418 9.34 21.33 9.85
CA PRO A 418 8.73 21.13 8.54
C PRO A 418 9.42 20.01 7.75
N VAL A 419 8.63 19.12 7.16
CA VAL A 419 9.16 17.97 6.42
C VAL A 419 9.37 18.35 4.96
N LYS A 420 10.54 18.03 4.41
CA LYS A 420 10.84 18.17 2.98
C LYS A 420 10.06 17.12 2.18
N VAL A 421 9.35 17.56 1.15
CA VAL A 421 8.49 16.74 0.30
C VAL A 421 8.85 16.94 -1.15
N PHE A 422 8.73 15.87 -1.93
CA PHE A 422 9.05 15.85 -3.34
C PHE A 422 7.86 15.33 -4.13
N SER A 423 7.54 16.00 -5.24
CA SER A 423 6.58 15.51 -6.23
C SER A 423 7.33 14.60 -7.20
N LEU A 424 6.82 13.40 -7.42
CA LEU A 424 7.34 12.48 -8.42
C LEU A 424 6.71 12.79 -9.78
N ASN A 425 7.55 13.04 -10.79
CA ASN A 425 7.09 13.35 -12.15
C ASN A 425 7.12 12.13 -13.08
N GLY A 426 7.93 11.13 -12.75
CA GLY A 426 8.13 9.94 -13.58
C GLY A 426 9.53 9.35 -13.46
N PRO A 427 9.81 8.25 -14.18
CA PRO A 427 11.16 7.73 -14.28
C PRO A 427 12.08 8.80 -14.89
N LYS A 428 13.28 8.95 -14.32
CA LYS A 428 14.32 9.75 -14.95
C LYS A 428 14.81 8.91 -16.10
N GLU A 429 14.64 9.38 -17.33
CA GLU A 429 15.24 8.73 -18.47
C GLU A 429 16.75 8.80 -18.29
N ARG A 430 17.33 7.67 -17.85
CA ARG A 430 18.77 7.52 -17.86
C ARG A 430 19.17 7.59 -19.32
N GLN A 431 19.93 8.63 -19.66
CA GLN A 431 20.75 8.60 -20.87
C GLN A 431 21.40 7.22 -20.93
N ALA A 432 21.34 6.60 -22.11
CA ALA A 432 22.33 5.67 -22.60
C ALA A 432 23.50 5.52 -21.61
N ILE A 433 23.50 4.46 -20.79
CA ILE A 433 24.57 4.29 -19.80
C ILE A 433 25.83 4.00 -20.62
N HIS A 434 26.54 5.04 -21.02
CA HIS A 434 27.96 4.94 -21.25
C HIS A 434 28.50 4.60 -19.87
N LEU A 435 28.87 3.33 -19.69
CA LEU A 435 29.37 2.84 -18.41
C LEU A 435 30.70 3.59 -18.15
N GLN A 436 30.60 4.72 -17.46
CA GLN A 436 31.77 5.48 -17.02
C GLN A 436 32.46 4.69 -15.90
N GLU A 437 33.78 4.83 -15.77
CA GLU A 437 34.52 4.19 -14.70
C GLU A 437 33.91 4.55 -13.34
N PRO A 438 33.35 3.58 -12.61
CA PRO A 438 32.86 3.88 -11.28
C PRO A 438 34.05 4.23 -10.37
N THR A 439 33.90 5.29 -9.58
CA THR A 439 34.96 5.85 -8.73
C THR A 439 35.22 4.95 -7.51
N TYR A 440 35.84 3.79 -7.74
CA TYR A 440 36.35 2.93 -6.67
C TYR A 440 37.83 3.20 -6.47
N SER A 441 38.19 3.71 -5.29
CA SER A 441 39.56 4.13 -4.93
C SER A 441 40.51 2.97 -4.57
N LEU A 442 40.01 1.74 -4.41
CA LEU A 442 40.79 0.60 -3.94
C LEU A 442 41.06 -0.43 -5.07
N PRO A 443 42.27 -1.00 -5.14
CA PRO A 443 42.63 -2.01 -6.13
C PRO A 443 41.82 -3.31 -5.93
N MET A 444 41.56 -4.05 -7.01
CA MET A 444 40.91 -5.36 -6.94
C MET A 444 41.88 -6.38 -6.33
N VAL A 445 41.45 -7.10 -5.29
CA VAL A 445 42.27 -8.12 -4.62
C VAL A 445 41.65 -9.50 -4.84
N GLY A 446 42.48 -10.49 -5.21
CA GLY A 446 42.08 -11.92 -5.17
C GLY A 446 41.17 -12.42 -6.30
N ARG A 447 41.29 -11.91 -7.54
CA ARG A 447 40.50 -12.33 -8.72
C ARG A 447 41.29 -12.36 -10.02
N GLU A 448 42.57 -12.73 -9.94
CA GLU A 448 43.49 -12.72 -11.09
C GLU A 448 43.07 -13.70 -12.18
N ALA A 449 42.56 -14.87 -11.80
CA ALA A 449 42.09 -15.88 -12.75
C ALA A 449 40.89 -15.37 -13.57
N GLU A 450 39.90 -14.77 -12.92
CA GLU A 450 38.72 -14.21 -13.56
C GLU A 450 39.06 -13.02 -14.46
N LEU A 451 39.93 -12.11 -13.99
CA LEU A 451 40.38 -10.97 -14.80
C LEU A 451 41.17 -11.42 -16.03
N ASN A 452 42.00 -12.46 -15.91
CA ASN A 452 42.73 -13.01 -17.05
C ASN A 452 41.79 -13.66 -18.08
N LEU A 453 40.74 -14.36 -17.61
CA LEU A 453 39.69 -14.88 -18.50
C LEU A 453 38.98 -13.74 -19.25
N ILE A 454 38.59 -12.66 -18.53
CA ILE A 454 37.97 -11.48 -19.13
C ILE A 454 38.88 -10.87 -20.19
N ARG A 455 40.17 -10.65 -19.90
CA ARG A 455 41.14 -10.13 -20.88
C ARG A 455 41.27 -11.01 -22.12
N GLN A 456 41.35 -12.32 -21.94
CA GLN A 456 41.41 -13.26 -23.05
C GLN A 456 40.18 -13.14 -23.95
N LYS A 457 38.99 -12.98 -23.36
CA LYS A 457 37.74 -12.79 -24.10
C LYS A 457 37.65 -11.43 -24.78
N LEU A 458 38.11 -10.36 -24.15
CA LEU A 458 38.18 -9.04 -24.79
C LEU A 458 39.13 -9.05 -26.01
N ASN A 459 40.26 -9.74 -25.94
CA ASN A 459 41.15 -9.90 -27.09
C ASN A 459 40.46 -10.65 -28.25
N GLN A 460 39.68 -11.70 -27.97
CA GLN A 460 38.93 -12.42 -29.01
C GLN A 460 37.87 -11.53 -29.70
N VAL A 461 37.30 -10.56 -28.98
CA VAL A 461 36.36 -9.59 -29.55
C VAL A 461 37.08 -8.65 -30.53
N LEU A 462 38.33 -8.26 -30.26
CA LEU A 462 39.14 -7.46 -31.19
C LEU A 462 39.44 -8.21 -32.50
N ASP A 463 39.53 -9.54 -32.45
CA ASP A 463 39.68 -10.40 -33.62
C ASP A 463 38.35 -10.61 -34.40
N GLY A 464 37.26 -9.95 -34.00
CA GLY A 464 35.95 -10.03 -34.66
C GLY A 464 35.07 -11.19 -34.17
N HIS A 465 35.44 -11.88 -33.10
CA HIS A 465 34.65 -12.98 -32.53
C HIS A 465 33.88 -12.54 -31.29
N GLY A 466 32.58 -12.28 -31.43
CA GLY A 466 31.70 -11.94 -30.31
C GLY A 466 31.75 -12.97 -29.18
N GLN A 467 31.82 -12.51 -27.93
CA GLN A 467 31.91 -13.35 -26.74
C GLN A 467 30.80 -13.04 -25.73
N ILE A 468 30.40 -14.04 -24.95
CA ILE A 468 29.45 -13.90 -23.84
C ILE A 468 30.15 -14.34 -22.56
N ILE A 469 30.05 -13.52 -21.51
CA ILE A 469 30.55 -13.82 -20.17
C ILE A 469 29.35 -13.76 -19.21
N SER A 470 29.15 -14.80 -18.41
CA SER A 470 28.14 -14.83 -17.35
C SER A 470 28.83 -14.78 -15.98
N ILE A 471 28.37 -13.86 -15.12
CA ILE A 471 28.90 -13.68 -13.76
C ILE A 471 27.80 -14.06 -12.77
N VAL A 472 28.00 -15.16 -12.05
CA VAL A 472 27.03 -15.69 -11.08
C VAL A 472 27.70 -15.81 -9.71
N ALA A 473 27.09 -15.23 -8.68
CA ALA A 473 27.53 -15.36 -7.28
C ALA A 473 26.41 -14.88 -6.34
N GLU A 474 26.51 -15.23 -5.05
CA GLU A 474 25.62 -14.73 -4.00
C GLU A 474 25.75 -13.19 -3.80
N ALA A 475 24.74 -12.58 -3.17
CA ALA A 475 24.78 -11.15 -2.83
C ALA A 475 25.99 -10.86 -1.91
N GLY A 476 26.60 -9.68 -2.08
CA GLY A 476 27.78 -9.29 -1.31
C GLY A 476 29.14 -9.86 -1.77
N MET A 477 29.17 -10.83 -2.70
CA MET A 477 30.42 -11.46 -3.19
C MET A 477 31.27 -10.58 -4.13
N GLY A 478 30.93 -9.30 -4.29
CA GLY A 478 31.69 -8.33 -5.09
C GLY A 478 31.40 -8.33 -6.60
N LYS A 479 30.24 -8.85 -7.04
CA LYS A 479 29.85 -8.88 -8.48
C LYS A 479 29.92 -7.50 -9.13
N SER A 480 29.32 -6.48 -8.51
CA SER A 480 29.32 -5.11 -9.01
C SER A 480 30.74 -4.51 -9.09
N ARG A 481 31.64 -4.91 -8.18
CA ARG A 481 33.04 -4.50 -8.19
C ARG A 481 33.84 -5.20 -9.29
N LEU A 482 33.52 -6.45 -9.64
CA LEU A 482 34.11 -7.14 -10.78
C LEU A 482 33.64 -6.52 -12.10
N MET A 483 32.34 -6.22 -12.25
CA MET A 483 31.83 -5.50 -13.43
C MET A 483 32.51 -4.14 -13.62
N ALA A 484 32.72 -3.39 -12.54
CA ALA A 484 33.48 -2.14 -12.57
C ALA A 484 34.90 -2.30 -13.16
N GLU A 485 35.59 -3.40 -12.83
CA GLU A 485 36.92 -3.67 -13.37
C GLU A 485 36.89 -4.11 -14.83
N VAL A 486 35.84 -4.85 -15.24
CA VAL A 486 35.60 -5.20 -16.65
C VAL A 486 35.43 -3.93 -17.49
N ILE A 487 34.63 -2.97 -17.01
CA ILE A 487 34.41 -1.68 -17.69
C ILE A 487 35.72 -0.91 -17.82
N ARG A 488 36.55 -0.87 -16.76
CA ARG A 488 37.87 -0.24 -16.80
C ARG A 488 38.77 -0.90 -17.86
N LEU A 489 38.86 -2.22 -17.86
CA LEU A 489 39.64 -2.96 -18.86
C LEU A 489 39.12 -2.70 -20.28
N ALA A 490 37.80 -2.68 -20.49
CA ALA A 490 37.21 -2.38 -21.79
C ALA A 490 37.57 -0.96 -22.28
N ASN A 491 37.58 0.03 -21.38
CA ASN A 491 38.04 1.39 -21.70
C ASN A 491 39.52 1.43 -22.09
N ASP A 492 40.39 0.64 -21.44
CA ASP A 492 41.81 0.53 -21.82
C ASP A 492 41.97 0.00 -23.26
N TYR A 493 41.05 -0.87 -23.71
CA TYR A 493 40.97 -1.37 -25.09
C TYR A 493 40.21 -0.44 -26.04
N GLN A 494 39.86 0.78 -25.63
CA GLN A 494 39.06 1.75 -26.39
C GLN A 494 37.68 1.23 -26.82
N MET A 495 37.11 0.28 -26.07
CA MET A 495 35.76 -0.23 -26.32
C MET A 495 34.72 0.66 -25.66
N VAL A 496 33.58 0.85 -26.34
CA VAL A 496 32.43 1.55 -25.76
C VAL A 496 31.57 0.55 -25.00
N ALA A 497 31.26 0.87 -23.74
CA ALA A 497 30.48 0.00 -22.87
C ALA A 497 29.07 0.57 -22.65
N TYR A 498 28.05 -0.23 -22.99
CA TYR A 498 26.64 0.10 -22.79
C TYR A 498 26.03 -0.76 -21.68
N GLY A 499 25.24 -0.14 -20.80
CA GLY A 499 24.58 -0.81 -19.69
C GLY A 499 23.09 -1.03 -19.89
N GLY A 500 22.62 -2.22 -19.50
CA GLY A 500 21.20 -2.53 -19.33
C GLY A 500 20.93 -3.16 -17.97
N GLU A 501 19.80 -2.80 -17.36
CA GLU A 501 19.34 -3.37 -16.09
C GLU A 501 18.02 -4.11 -16.32
N CYS A 502 17.91 -5.34 -15.83
CA CYS A 502 16.62 -6.02 -15.69
C CYS A 502 16.11 -5.79 -14.26
N GLN A 503 14.94 -5.19 -14.13
CA GLN A 503 14.25 -5.12 -12.83
C GLN A 503 13.49 -6.44 -12.63
N SER A 504 13.47 -6.97 -11.41
CA SER A 504 12.82 -8.26 -11.08
C SER A 504 11.34 -8.30 -11.47
N TYR A 505 10.66 -7.15 -11.47
CA TYR A 505 9.26 -6.99 -11.83
C TYR A 505 9.03 -6.67 -13.33
N GLY A 506 10.10 -6.58 -14.13
CA GLY A 506 10.05 -6.32 -15.56
C GLY A 506 9.95 -7.57 -16.43
N THR A 507 9.62 -8.74 -15.86
CA THR A 507 9.67 -10.05 -16.55
C THR A 507 8.81 -10.14 -17.81
N ASN A 508 7.74 -9.33 -17.88
CA ASN A 508 6.78 -9.35 -18.99
C ASN A 508 7.05 -8.26 -20.04
N ILE A 509 8.09 -7.44 -19.87
CA ILE A 509 8.46 -6.41 -20.85
C ILE A 509 9.52 -7.00 -21.79
N THR A 510 9.09 -7.34 -23.00
CA THR A 510 9.97 -7.89 -24.03
C THR A 510 11.14 -6.95 -24.32
N TYR A 511 12.36 -7.49 -24.35
CA TYR A 511 13.60 -6.75 -24.61
C TYR A 511 13.95 -5.63 -23.61
N LEU A 512 13.34 -5.58 -22.41
CA LEU A 512 13.57 -4.52 -21.43
C LEU A 512 15.06 -4.19 -21.18
N VAL A 513 15.90 -5.21 -21.00
CA VAL A 513 17.34 -5.05 -20.77
C VAL A 513 18.05 -4.39 -21.96
N TRP A 514 17.55 -4.65 -23.17
CA TRP A 514 18.13 -4.19 -24.41
C TRP A 514 17.69 -2.76 -24.77
N HIS A 515 16.58 -2.27 -24.22
CA HIS A 515 16.07 -0.93 -24.52
C HIS A 515 17.12 0.15 -24.23
N SER A 516 17.73 0.14 -23.04
CA SER A 516 18.77 1.13 -22.69
C SER A 516 20.06 0.94 -23.47
N ILE A 517 20.41 -0.30 -23.81
CA ILE A 517 21.59 -0.63 -24.61
C ILE A 517 21.43 -0.07 -26.02
N TRP A 518 20.33 -0.39 -26.70
CA TRP A 518 20.07 0.05 -28.07
C TRP A 518 19.86 1.55 -28.16
N ARG A 519 19.12 2.16 -27.21
CA ARG A 519 18.98 3.62 -27.15
C ARG A 519 20.34 4.30 -26.98
N GLY A 520 21.26 3.69 -26.23
CA GLY A 520 22.62 4.19 -26.11
C GLY A 520 23.50 3.99 -27.31
N PHE A 521 23.41 2.83 -27.95
CA PHE A 521 24.10 2.56 -29.19
C PHE A 521 23.69 3.55 -30.29
N PHE A 522 22.39 3.84 -30.40
CA PHE A 522 21.88 4.77 -31.41
C PHE A 522 21.92 6.25 -30.98
N HIS A 523 22.49 6.56 -29.82
CA HIS A 523 22.53 7.92 -29.25
C HIS A 523 21.15 8.62 -29.25
N LEU A 524 20.08 7.86 -28.95
CA LEU A 524 18.72 8.38 -28.97
C LEU A 524 18.46 9.18 -27.70
N ASP A 525 18.45 10.50 -27.85
CA ASP A 525 18.07 11.43 -26.78
C ASP A 525 16.56 11.48 -26.63
N SER A 526 16.08 11.22 -25.43
CA SER A 526 14.66 11.14 -25.12
C SER A 526 13.94 12.50 -25.04
N ILE A 527 14.71 13.60 -25.04
CA ILE A 527 14.20 14.98 -25.08
C ILE A 527 13.61 15.31 -26.46
N ARG A 528 14.03 14.59 -27.51
CA ARG A 528 13.56 14.80 -28.88
C ARG A 528 12.22 14.11 -29.12
N GLU A 529 11.35 14.74 -29.89
CA GLU A 529 10.07 14.14 -30.27
C GLU A 529 10.30 12.85 -31.09
N ALA A 530 9.36 11.90 -31.02
CA ALA A 530 9.45 10.62 -31.71
C ALA A 530 9.84 10.71 -33.20
N PRO A 531 9.34 11.68 -34.01
CA PRO A 531 9.73 11.82 -35.41
C PRO A 531 11.23 12.15 -35.61
N GLU A 532 11.82 12.94 -34.72
CA GLU A 532 13.24 13.28 -34.77
C GLU A 532 14.11 12.07 -34.41
N GLN A 533 13.68 11.29 -33.41
CA GLN A 533 14.36 10.04 -33.02
C GLN A 533 14.33 9.01 -34.15
N ILE A 534 13.19 8.86 -34.84
CA ILE A 534 13.04 7.95 -35.98
C ILE A 534 13.99 8.37 -37.12
N THR A 535 14.08 9.67 -37.41
CA THR A 535 14.96 10.19 -38.46
C THR A 535 16.44 9.92 -38.13
N GLN A 536 16.85 10.13 -36.87
CA GLN A 536 18.20 9.83 -36.42
C GLN A 536 18.52 8.33 -36.49
N LEU A 537 17.58 7.49 -36.06
CA LEU A 537 17.72 6.04 -36.12
C LEU A 537 17.89 5.56 -37.57
N GLU A 538 17.09 6.08 -38.50
CA GLU A 538 17.19 5.75 -39.93
C GLU A 538 18.55 6.16 -40.53
N GLN A 539 19.07 7.34 -40.17
CA GLN A 539 20.39 7.81 -40.61
C GLN A 539 21.51 6.90 -40.11
N GLN A 540 21.47 6.50 -38.84
CA GLN A 540 22.50 5.63 -38.29
C GLN A 540 22.43 4.20 -38.82
N LEU A 541 21.23 3.66 -39.03
CA LEU A 541 21.08 2.35 -39.68
C LEU A 541 21.65 2.36 -41.11
N LYS A 542 21.42 3.42 -41.88
CA LYS A 542 22.00 3.56 -43.23
C LYS A 542 23.53 3.63 -43.22
N LEU A 543 24.15 4.13 -42.16
CA LEU A 543 25.60 4.14 -41.99
C LEU A 543 26.16 2.75 -41.68
N ILE A 544 25.38 1.91 -40.99
CA ILE A 544 25.76 0.52 -40.67
C ILE A 544 25.56 -0.37 -41.91
N ASP A 545 24.33 -0.41 -42.43
CA ASP A 545 23.95 -1.11 -43.66
C ASP A 545 22.67 -0.49 -44.24
N PRO A 546 22.73 0.09 -45.46
CA PRO A 546 21.55 0.63 -46.15
C PRO A 546 20.40 -0.36 -46.33
N ALA A 547 20.67 -1.67 -46.39
CA ALA A 547 19.63 -2.71 -46.53
C ALA A 547 18.76 -2.90 -45.28
N LEU A 548 19.16 -2.32 -44.13
CA LEU A 548 18.39 -2.37 -42.88
C LEU A 548 17.32 -1.27 -42.78
N ALA A 549 17.43 -0.19 -43.55
CA ALA A 549 16.48 0.93 -43.47
C ALA A 549 15.00 0.53 -43.70
N PRO A 550 14.65 -0.36 -44.66
CA PRO A 550 13.28 -0.82 -44.82
C PRO A 550 12.75 -1.65 -43.63
N ARG A 551 13.62 -2.15 -42.76
CA ARG A 551 13.25 -2.93 -41.57
C ARG A 551 13.16 -2.10 -40.29
N LEU A 552 13.37 -0.78 -40.38
CA LEU A 552 13.31 0.17 -39.25
C LEU A 552 12.10 -0.04 -38.31
N PRO A 553 10.86 -0.24 -38.80
CA PRO A 553 9.71 -0.39 -37.91
C PRO A 553 9.78 -1.62 -37.00
N LEU A 554 10.57 -2.65 -37.35
CA LEU A 554 10.74 -3.84 -36.50
C LEU A 554 11.47 -3.51 -35.18
N LEU A 555 12.23 -2.41 -35.13
CA LEU A 555 12.95 -1.97 -33.93
C LEU A 555 12.04 -1.30 -32.89
N GLU A 556 10.77 -1.01 -33.21
CA GLU A 556 9.80 -0.45 -32.26
C GLU A 556 9.79 -1.22 -30.94
N VAL A 557 9.73 -2.56 -31.00
CA VAL A 557 9.66 -3.42 -29.80
C VAL A 557 10.97 -3.40 -28.99
N ALA A 558 12.10 -3.22 -29.66
CA ALA A 558 13.43 -3.21 -29.04
C ALA A 558 13.85 -1.82 -28.51
N LEU A 559 13.22 -0.74 -28.99
CA LEU A 559 13.53 0.64 -28.61
C LEU A 559 12.42 1.32 -27.81
N ASN A 560 11.21 0.74 -27.80
CA ASN A 560 9.99 1.31 -27.21
C ASN A 560 9.67 2.72 -27.74
N ILE A 561 9.80 2.91 -29.05
CA ILE A 561 9.47 4.14 -29.76
C ILE A 561 8.37 3.80 -30.76
N PRO A 562 7.24 4.53 -30.82
CA PRO A 562 6.17 4.25 -31.77
C PRO A 562 6.61 4.60 -33.20
N ILE A 563 7.06 3.60 -33.97
CA ILE A 563 7.51 3.75 -35.35
C ILE A 563 6.39 3.24 -36.28
N PRO A 564 5.84 4.09 -37.18
CA PRO A 564 4.80 3.65 -38.10
C PRO A 564 5.35 2.64 -39.12
N ASP A 565 4.53 1.64 -39.45
CA ASP A 565 4.88 0.64 -40.45
C ASP A 565 5.03 1.25 -41.86
N ASN A 566 6.00 0.73 -42.61
CA ASN A 566 6.19 0.98 -44.05
C ASN A 566 5.63 -0.16 -44.91
N GLU A 567 5.62 0.01 -46.24
CA GLU A 567 5.08 -0.98 -47.19
C GLU A 567 5.62 -2.41 -47.00
N LEU A 568 6.90 -2.55 -46.61
CA LEU A 568 7.53 -3.85 -46.35
C LEU A 568 6.98 -4.48 -45.07
N THR A 569 7.04 -3.74 -43.96
CA THR A 569 6.62 -4.23 -42.64
C THR A 569 5.11 -4.44 -42.50
N GLN A 570 4.27 -3.69 -43.22
CA GLN A 570 2.82 -3.94 -43.26
C GLN A 570 2.48 -5.34 -43.81
N SER A 571 3.32 -5.88 -44.71
CA SER A 571 3.12 -7.21 -45.29
C SER A 571 3.56 -8.36 -44.38
N PHE A 572 4.23 -8.08 -43.26
CA PHE A 572 4.80 -9.11 -42.39
C PHE A 572 3.78 -9.59 -41.35
N ASP A 573 3.59 -10.92 -41.26
CA ASP A 573 2.91 -11.53 -40.13
C ASP A 573 3.78 -11.51 -38.85
N ALA A 574 3.20 -11.85 -37.70
CA ALA A 574 3.90 -11.82 -36.41
C ALA A 574 5.15 -12.72 -36.37
N LYS A 575 5.17 -13.82 -37.12
CA LYS A 575 6.29 -14.77 -37.17
C LYS A 575 7.42 -14.21 -38.04
N LEU A 576 7.08 -13.64 -39.19
CA LEU A 576 8.02 -13.01 -40.11
C LEU A 576 8.69 -11.80 -39.46
N ARG A 577 7.91 -10.97 -38.75
CA ARG A 577 8.42 -9.84 -37.95
C ARG A 577 9.48 -10.27 -36.96
N LYS A 578 9.21 -11.32 -36.17
CA LYS A 578 10.16 -11.87 -35.22
C LYS A 578 11.43 -12.38 -35.91
N SER A 579 11.29 -13.25 -36.92
CA SER A 579 12.45 -13.81 -37.62
C SER A 579 13.29 -12.77 -38.35
N SER A 580 12.67 -11.68 -38.83
CA SER A 580 13.36 -10.57 -39.52
C SER A 580 13.99 -9.56 -38.56
N LEU A 581 13.61 -9.57 -37.28
CA LEU A 581 14.26 -8.80 -36.22
C LEU A 581 15.48 -9.56 -35.67
N GLU A 582 15.40 -10.89 -35.64
CA GLU A 582 16.49 -11.77 -35.15
C GLU A 582 17.59 -12.00 -36.19
N ALA A 583 17.28 -11.87 -37.47
CA ALA A 583 18.20 -12.01 -38.61
C ALA A 583 18.82 -10.67 -39.00
#